data_AF-A0A1N7BUU2-F1
#
_entry.id   AF-A0A1N7BUU2-F1
#
_cell.length_a   1.000
_cell.length_b   1.000
_cell.length_c   1.000
_cell.angle_alpha   90.00
_cell.angle_beta   90.00
_cell.angle_gamma   90.00
#
_symmetry.space_group_name_H-M   'P 1'
#
loop_
_entity.id
_entity.type
_entity.pdbx_description
1 polymer ?
#
loop_
_entity_poly.entity_id
_entity_poly.type
_entity_poly.pdbx_seq_one_letter_code
_entity_poly.pdbx_strand_id
1 'polypeptide(L)' 'MNKSQIEYKIRELKMDYIRVQGDIEKLESTGHGTSKAEEMLVSMEEELKELNSQLLALEN' A
#
# COMPACT_ATOMS: atom_id res chain seq x y z
N MET A 1 -11.21 -1.70 -14.75
CA MET A 1 -9.82 -2.13 -15.01
C MET A 1 -9.84 -3.60 -15.40
N ASN A 2 -8.90 -4.05 -16.22
CA ASN A 2 -8.74 -5.49 -16.48
C ASN A 2 -7.85 -6.15 -15.40
N LYS A 3 -7.82 -7.49 -15.40
CA LYS A 3 -7.04 -8.29 -14.44
C LYS A 3 -5.58 -7.83 -14.34
N SER A 4 -4.88 -7.73 -15.48
CA SER A 4 -3.47 -7.36 -15.52
C SER A 4 -3.20 -5.94 -14.99
N GLN A 5 -4.11 -4.99 -15.23
CA GLN A 5 -4.03 -3.64 -14.68
C GLN A 5 -4.18 -3.63 -13.15
N ILE A 6 -5.09 -4.45 -12.60
CA ILE A 6 -5.28 -4.59 -11.16
C ILE A 6 -4.03 -5.20 -10.51
N GLU A 7 -3.53 -6.31 -11.06
CA GLU A 7 -2.32 -6.97 -10.57
C GLU A 7 -1.09 -6.05 -10.62
N TYR A 8 -0.97 -5.24 -11.68
CA TYR A 8 0.08 -4.24 -11.81
C TYR A 8 -0.03 -3.18 -10.70
N LYS A 9 -1.21 -2.59 -10.50
CA LYS A 9 -1.43 -1.61 -9.42
C LYS A 9 -1.17 -2.19 -8.03
N ILE A 10 -1.62 -3.41 -7.75
CA ILE A 10 -1.33 -4.10 -6.49
C ILE A 10 0.18 -4.23 -6.28
N ARG A 11 0.94 -4.55 -7.33
CA ARG A 11 2.40 -4.65 -7.25
C ARG A 11 3.04 -3.30 -6.94
N GLU A 12 2.66 -2.24 -7.66
CA GLU A 12 3.17 -0.89 -7.40
C GLU A 12 2.86 -0.44 -5.98
N LEU A 13 1.61 -0.60 -5.55
CA LEU A 13 1.16 -0.21 -4.22
C LEU A 13 1.91 -0.95 -3.11
N LYS A 14 2.23 -2.24 -3.30
CA LYS A 14 3.08 -3.00 -2.38
C LYS A 14 4.52 -2.49 -2.35
N MET A 15 5.08 -2.06 -3.48
CA MET A 15 6.42 -1.49 -3.52
C MET A 15 6.47 -0.14 -2.78
N ASP A 16 5.46 0.70 -2.98
CA ASP A 16 5.33 1.96 -2.25
C ASP A 16 5.11 1.73 -0.75
N TYR A 17 4.29 0.76 -0.37
CA TYR A 17 4.09 0.38 1.02
C TYR A 17 5.41 0.04 1.72
N ILE A 18 6.27 -0.79 1.10
CA ILE A 18 7.60 -1.14 1.63
C ILE A 18 8.48 0.11 1.78
N ARG A 19 8.44 1.02 0.81
CA ARG A 19 9.21 2.27 0.87
C ARG A 19 8.78 3.14 2.05
N VAL A 20 7.47 3.30 2.25
CA VAL A 20 6.91 4.08 3.37
C VAL A 20 7.26 3.46 4.71
N GLN A 21 7.24 2.13 4.84
CA GLN A 21 7.72 1.46 6.05
C GLN A 21 9.20 1.77 6.34
N GLY A 22 10.06 1.74 5.32
CA GLY A 22 11.47 2.15 5.48
C GLY A 22 11.63 3.62 5.89
N ASP A 23 10.77 4.50 5.37
CA ASP A 23 10.75 5.91 5.77
C ASP A 23 10.30 6.06 7.25
N ILE A 24 9.35 5.26 7.71
CA ILE A 24 8.93 5.22 9.13
C ILE A 24 10.09 4.78 10.02
N GLU A 25 10.76 3.67 9.72
CA GLU A 25 11.92 3.20 10.49
C GLU A 25 13.01 4.29 10.61
N LYS A 26 13.23 5.03 9.51
CA LYS A 26 14.16 6.16 9.50
C LYS A 26 13.68 7.34 10.35
N LEU A 27 12.39 7.67 10.32
CA LEU A 27 11.81 8.73 11.15
C LEU A 27 11.90 8.37 12.64
N GLU A 28 11.59 7.12 13.01
CA GLU A 28 11.71 6.62 14.37
C GLU A 28 13.16 6.68 14.88
N SER A 29 14.11 6.20 14.06
CA SER A 29 15.54 6.20 14.45
C SER A 29 16.13 7.60 14.63
N THR A 30 15.50 8.63 14.04
CA THR A 30 15.90 10.03 14.16
C THR A 30 15.06 10.82 15.16
N GLY A 31 14.12 10.17 15.87
CA GLY A 31 13.26 10.78 16.87
C GLY A 31 12.17 11.69 16.31
N HIS A 32 11.84 11.56 15.03
CA HIS A 32 10.75 12.30 14.38
C HIS A 32 9.44 11.53 14.48
N GLY A 33 8.31 12.27 14.45
CA GLY A 33 6.99 11.66 14.47
C GLY A 33 6.64 10.92 13.17
N THR A 34 5.98 9.77 13.30
CA THR A 34 5.62 8.84 12.23
C THR A 34 4.16 8.91 11.80
N SER A 35 3.30 9.60 12.56
CA SER A 35 1.84 9.48 12.43
C SER A 35 1.29 9.72 11.02
N LYS A 36 1.88 10.68 10.28
CA LYS A 36 1.46 10.92 8.88
C LYS A 36 1.81 9.76 7.94
N ALA A 37 2.97 9.14 8.15
CA ALA A 37 3.39 8.00 7.35
C ALA A 37 2.58 6.75 7.72
N GLU A 38 2.22 6.59 8.99
CA GLU A 38 1.30 5.54 9.45
C GLU A 38 -0.12 5.71 8.85
N GLU A 39 -0.68 6.92 8.85
CA GLU A 39 -1.96 7.22 8.19
C GLU A 39 -1.92 6.89 6.68
N MET A 40 -0.76 7.13 6.05
CA MET A 40 -0.55 6.75 4.65
C MET A 40 -0.52 5.23 4.46
N LEU A 41 0.11 4.47 5.37
CA LEU A 41 0.06 3.00 5.32
C LEU A 41 -1.38 2.48 5.44
N VAL A 42 -2.17 3.02 6.37
CA VAL A 42 -3.58 2.62 6.53
C VAL A 42 -4.37 2.86 5.24
N SER A 43 -4.17 4.01 4.60
CA SER A 43 -4.82 4.34 3.33
C SER A 43 -4.42 3.37 2.21
N MET A 44 -3.15 2.97 2.16
CA MET A 44 -2.64 1.98 1.21
C MET A 44 -3.23 0.58 1.46
N GLU A 45 -3.43 0.19 2.71
CA GLU A 45 -4.06 -1.09 3.06
C GLU A 45 -5.53 -1.15 2.62
N GLU A 46 -6.26 -0.05 2.78
CA GLU A 46 -7.63 0.07 2.28
C GLU A 46 -7.69 -0.05 0.75
N GLU A 47 -6.79 0.63 0.04
CA GLU A 47 -6.70 0.53 -1.42
C GLU A 47 -6.30 -0.89 -1.88
N LEU A 48 -5.34 -1.54 -1.20
CA LEU A 48 -4.97 -2.92 -1.49
C LEU A 48 -6.16 -3.87 -1.31
N LYS A 49 -6.95 -3.69 -0.25
CA LYS A 49 -8.14 -4.51 0.01
C LYS A 49 -9.17 -4.35 -1.10
N GLU A 50 -9.41 -3.12 -1.55
CA GLU A 50 -10.33 -2.83 -2.65
C GLU A 50 -9.85 -3.45 -3.97
N LEU A 51 -8.57 -3.28 -4.32
CA LEU A 51 -7.99 -3.87 -5.53
C LEU A 51 -8.06 -5.41 -5.52
N ASN A 52 -7.77 -6.05 -4.39
CA ASN A 52 -7.89 -7.51 -4.26
C ASN A 52 -9.35 -7.98 -4.40
N SER A 53 -10.30 -7.20 -3.88
CA SER A 53 -11.73 -7.51 -4.02
C SER A 53 -12.18 -7.42 -5.49
N GLN A 54 -11.71 -6.40 -6.22
CA GLN A 54 -11.94 -6.28 -7.67
C GLN A 54 -11.28 -7.41 -8.45
N LEU A 55 -10.07 -7.83 -8.07
CA LEU A 55 -9.37 -8.94 -8.72
C LEU A 55 -10.16 -10.24 -8.56
N LEU A 56 -10.59 -10.54 -7.33
CA LEU A 56 -11.40 -11.72 -7.02
C LEU A 56 -12.72 -11.70 -7.80
N ALA A 57 -13.38 -10.55 -7.92
CA ALA A 57 -14.63 -10.42 -8.67
C ALA A 57 -14.46 -10.68 -10.18
N LEU A 58 -13.25 -10.56 -10.74
CA LEU A 58 -12.95 -10.88 -12.14
C LEU A 58 -12.53 -12.34 -12.36
N GLU A 59 -12.22 -13.08 -11.28
CA GLU A 59 -11.84 -14.49 -11.33
C GLU A 59 -13.02 -15.45 -11.11
N ASN A 60 -14.18 -14.92 -10.70
CA ASN A 60 -15.46 -15.64 -10.56
C ASN A 60 -16.34 -15.47 -11.80
#